data_AF-J2T878-F1
#
_entry.id   AF-J2T878-F1
#
_cell.length_a   1.000
_cell.length_b   1.000
_cell.length_c   1.000
_cell.angle_alpha   90.00
_cell.angle_beta   90.00
_cell.angle_gamma   90.00
#
_symmetry.space_group_name_H-M   'P 1'
#
loop_
_entity.id
_entity.type
_entity.pdbx_description
1 polymer ?
#
loop_
_entity_poly.entity_id
_entity_poly.type
_entity_poly.pdbx_seq_one_letter_code
_entity_poly.pdbx_strand_id
1 'polypeptide(L)' 'MLLVVDSCPWRYAANRTLHLGERYGLKVGCPANLLILSAPDDFEMIRSQDQVLMSIRDGKVLMQCSPIRVERFAS' A
#
# COMPACT_ATOMS: atom_id res chain seq x y z
N MET A 1 -1.11 -12.73 1.86
CA MET A 1 0.19 -12.20 1.46
C MET A 1 0.08 -10.69 1.60
N LEU A 2 0.71 -10.07 2.61
CA LEU A 2 0.69 -8.61 2.78
C LEU A 2 1.72 -8.03 1.80
N LEU A 3 1.27 -7.24 0.82
CA LEU A 3 2.18 -6.34 0.14
C LEU A 3 2.39 -5.09 0.98
N VAL A 4 3.65 -4.76 1.20
CA VAL A 4 4.06 -3.40 1.51
C VAL A 4 4.45 -2.75 0.19
N VAL A 5 3.92 -1.55 -0.09
CA VAL A 5 3.89 -0.88 -1.43
C VAL A 5 5.25 -0.53 -2.07
N ASP A 6 6.37 -1.16 -1.71
CA ASP A 6 7.66 -0.85 -2.33
C ASP A 6 7.78 -1.33 -3.78
N SER A 7 7.00 -2.33 -4.17
CA SER A 7 7.14 -3.00 -5.47
C SER A 7 6.48 -2.29 -6.65
N CYS A 8 5.61 -1.29 -6.39
CA CYS A 8 4.72 -0.69 -7.38
C CYS A 8 5.47 0.25 -8.36
N PRO A 9 5.52 -0.03 -9.69
CA PRO A 9 6.30 0.74 -10.66
C PRO A 9 5.91 2.22 -10.75
N TRP A 10 4.63 2.53 -10.56
CA TRP A 10 4.08 3.89 -10.62
C TRP A 10 4.62 4.82 -9.52
N ARG A 11 5.17 4.26 -8.44
CA ARG A 11 5.69 5.01 -7.29
C ARG A 11 6.97 5.77 -7.60
N TYR A 12 7.82 5.22 -8.47
CA TYR A 12 9.07 5.86 -8.89
C TYR A 12 8.85 7.10 -9.76
N ALA A 13 7.72 7.19 -10.47
CA ALA A 13 7.36 8.39 -11.21
C ALA A 13 6.98 9.52 -10.24
N ALA A 14 6.11 9.24 -9.27
CA ALA A 14 5.65 10.25 -8.31
C ALA A 14 6.79 10.82 -7.44
N ASN A 15 7.72 9.97 -6.96
CA ASN A 15 8.89 10.45 -6.21
C ASN A 15 9.74 11.42 -7.07
N ARG A 16 10.04 11.02 -8.32
CA ARG A 16 10.82 11.87 -9.24
C ARG A 16 10.12 13.19 -9.56
N THR A 17 8.81 13.17 -9.80
CA THR A 17 8.04 14.40 -10.09
C THR A 17 8.00 15.34 -8.89
N LEU A 18 7.79 14.79 -7.68
CA LEU A 18 7.68 15.58 -6.44
C LEU A 18 9.04 15.86 -5.77
N HIS A 19 10.14 15.38 -6.34
CA HIS A 19 11.50 15.52 -5.81
C HIS A 19 11.63 15.10 -4.33
N LEU A 20 10.93 14.04 -3.90
CA LEU A 20 10.91 13.61 -2.50
C LEU A 20 12.27 13.01 -2.05
N GLY A 21 13.18 12.78 -2.99
CA GLY A 21 14.58 12.44 -2.76
C GLY A 21 14.78 11.06 -2.16
N GLU A 22 15.91 10.89 -1.46
CA GLU A 22 16.35 9.64 -0.82
C GLU A 22 15.46 9.23 0.39
N ARG A 23 14.61 10.13 0.90
CA ARG A 23 13.80 9.91 2.11
C ARG A 23 12.48 9.18 1.84
N TYR A 24 12.24 8.74 0.60
CA TYR A 24 11.01 8.06 0.19
C TYR A 24 11.31 6.68 -0.39
N GLY A 25 10.64 5.65 0.16
CA GLY A 25 10.89 4.24 -0.17
C GLY A 25 10.93 3.37 1.09
N LEU A 26 10.82 2.04 0.97
CA LEU A 26 11.08 1.15 2.11
C LEU A 26 12.59 0.85 2.19
N LYS A 27 13.37 1.84 2.62
CA LYS A 27 14.80 1.69 2.83
C LYS A 27 15.15 1.96 4.28
N VAL A 28 16.18 1.28 4.77
CA VAL A 28 16.74 1.54 6.10
C VAL A 28 17.18 3.02 6.18
N GLY A 29 16.77 3.70 7.25
CA GLY A 29 17.04 5.14 7.45
C GLY A 29 15.96 6.08 6.87
N CYS A 30 15.02 5.58 6.06
CA CYS A 30 13.84 6.35 5.68
C CYS A 30 12.79 6.36 6.82
N PRO A 31 12.00 7.43 6.95
CA PRO A 31 10.83 7.41 7.83
C PRO A 31 9.90 6.25 7.48
N ALA A 32 9.32 5.60 8.49
CA ALA A 32 8.45 4.45 8.31
C ALA A 32 7.07 4.88 7.76
N ASN A 33 7.05 5.21 6.46
CA ASN A 33 5.87 5.60 5.69
C ASN A 33 5.51 4.47 4.72
N LEU A 34 4.46 3.72 5.02
CA LEU A 34 4.08 2.55 4.24
C LEU A 34 2.58 2.28 4.30
N LEU A 35 2.07 1.62 3.26
CA LEU A 35 0.72 1.07 3.25
C LEU A 35 0.78 -0.45 3.22
N ILE A 36 -0.22 -1.07 3.82
CA ILE A 36 -0.49 -2.49 3.75
C ILE A 36 -1.69 -2.69 2.85
N LEU A 37 -1.56 -3.56 1.87
CA LEU A 37 -2.58 -3.81 0.86
C LEU A 37 -3.19 -5.21 1.00
N SER A 38 -4.44 -5.39 0.57
CA SER A 38 -5.11 -6.70 0.60
C SER A 38 -4.70 -7.63 -0.56
N ALA A 39 -4.16 -7.09 -1.66
CA ALA A 39 -3.81 -7.88 -2.83
C ALA A 39 -2.35 -8.39 -2.79
N PRO A 40 -2.06 -9.49 -3.52
CA PRO A 40 -0.75 -10.15 -3.51
C PRO A 40 0.32 -9.46 -4.37
N ASP A 41 -0.08 -8.73 -5.42
CA ASP A 41 0.82 -8.03 -6.32
C ASP A 41 0.17 -6.74 -6.86
N ASP A 42 0.95 -5.91 -7.55
CA ASP A 42 0.49 -4.62 -8.09
C ASP A 42 -0.57 -4.78 -9.18
N PHE A 43 -0.49 -5.86 -9.96
CA PHE A 43 -1.45 -6.14 -11.01
C PHE A 43 -2.81 -6.46 -10.40
N GLU A 44 -2.84 -7.33 -9.39
CA GLU A 44 -4.04 -7.69 -8.66
C GLU A 44 -4.64 -6.50 -7.91
N MET A 45 -3.81 -5.62 -7.33
CA MET A 45 -4.27 -4.36 -6.74
C MET A 45 -5.08 -3.51 -7.72
N ILE A 46 -4.57 -3.34 -8.94
CA ILE A 46 -5.24 -2.53 -9.98
C ILE A 46 -6.47 -3.26 -10.51
N ARG A 47 -6.35 -4.55 -10.82
CA ARG A 47 -7.40 -5.37 -11.44
C ARG A 47 -8.64 -5.49 -10.56
N SER A 48 -8.44 -5.70 -9.26
CA SER A 48 -9.53 -5.91 -8.30
C SER A 48 -10.00 -4.62 -7.62
N GLN A 49 -9.28 -3.51 -7.80
CA GLN A 49 -9.44 -2.29 -7.00
C GLN A 49 -9.44 -2.60 -5.50
N ASP A 50 -8.53 -3.49 -5.11
CA ASP A 50 -8.45 -4.00 -3.75
C ASP A 50 -8.08 -2.90 -2.77
N GLN A 51 -8.41 -3.13 -1.50
CA GLN A 51 -8.36 -2.09 -0.49
C GLN A 51 -7.01 -1.94 0.19
N VAL A 52 -6.74 -0.72 0.63
CA VAL A 52 -5.67 -0.44 1.59
C VAL A 52 -6.14 -0.86 2.98
N LEU A 53 -5.46 -1.84 3.58
CA LEU A 53 -5.78 -2.35 4.92
C LEU A 53 -5.20 -1.48 6.03
N MET A 54 -4.06 -0.85 5.80
CA MET A 54 -3.43 0.00 6.80
C MET A 54 -2.58 1.09 6.15
N SER A 55 -2.59 2.27 6.75
CA SER A 55 -1.67 3.36 6.43
C SER A 55 -0.85 3.71 7.66
N ILE A 56 0.47 3.65 7.51
CA ILE A 56 1.43 4.00 8.56
C ILE A 56 2.25 5.18 8.07
N ARG A 57 2.38 6.19 8.93
CA ARG A 57 3.22 7.37 8.68
C ARG A 57 4.07 7.66 9.90
N ASP A 58 5.37 7.80 9.68
CA ASP A 58 6.37 8.02 10.72
C ASP A 58 6.27 6.98 11.87
N GLY A 59 6.01 5.72 11.49
CA GLY A 59 5.85 4.61 12.43
C GLY A 59 4.52 4.59 13.20
N LYS A 60 3.60 5.52 12.93
CA LYS A 60 2.27 5.59 13.56
C LYS A 60 1.19 5.13 12.59
N VAL A 61 0.27 4.28 13.06
CA VAL A 61 -0.91 3.89 12.28
C VAL A 61 -1.85 5.08 12.19
N LEU A 62 -2.08 5.58 10.98
CA LEU A 62 -3.04 6.67 10.72
C LEU A 62 -4.43 6.15 10.38
N MET A 63 -4.49 4.98 9.74
CA MET A 63 -5.74 4.38 9.26
C MET A 63 -5.59 2.87 9.25
N GLN A 64 -6.68 2.19 9.62
CA GLN A 64 -6.82 0.75 9.51
C GLN A 64 -8.22 0.41 8.99
N CYS A 65 -8.29 -0.50 8.03
CA CYS A 65 -9.53 -1.03 7.46
C CYS A 65 -9.59 -2.55 7.64
N SER A 66 -10.76 -3.04 8.04
CA SER A 66 -11.03 -4.48 8.09
C SER A 66 -11.23 -5.04 6.68
N PRO A 67 -10.74 -6.26 6.39
CA PRO A 67 -11.05 -6.99 5.15
C PRO A 67 -12.55 -7.03 4.86
N ILE A 68 -12.93 -6.77 3.61
CA ILE A 68 -14.31 -6.93 3.15
C ILE A 68 -14.71 -8.40 3.30
N ARG A 69 -15.87 -8.64 3.92
CA ARG A 69 -16.51 -9.95 3.97
C ARG A 69 -17.67 -9.97 3.00
N VAL A 70 -17.61 -10.85 2.00
CA VAL A 70 -18.70 -11.05 1.03
C VAL A 70 -19.47 -12.30 1.43
N GLU A 71 -20.74 -12.14 1.75
CA GLU A 71 -21.67 -13.24 1.98
C GLU A 71 -22.51 -13.45 0.72
N ARG A 72 -22.63 -14.70 0.27
CA ARG A 72 -23.49 -15.08 -0.86
C ARG A 72 -24.70 -15.79 -0.31
N PHE A 73 -25.87 -15.26 -0.59
CA PHE A 73 -27.13 -15.93 -0.33
C PHE A 73 -27.48 -16.77 -1.56
N ALA A 74 -27.55 -18.09 -1.40
CA ALA A 74 -28.04 -18.98 -2.44
C ALA A 74 -29.58 -18.95 -2.42
N SER A 75 -30.19 -18.82 -3.59
CA SER A 75 -31.63 -19.00 -3.83
C SER A 75 -31.97 -20.45 -4.11
#